data_AF-A0A935PCL8-F1
#
_entry.id   AF-A0A935PCL8-F1
#
_cell.length_a   1.000
_cell.length_b   1.000
_cell.length_c   1.000
_cell.angle_alpha   90.00
_cell.angle_beta   90.00
_cell.angle_gamma   90.00
#
_symmetry.space_group_name_H-M   'P 1'
#
loop_
_entity.id
_entity.type
_entity.pdbx_description
1 polymer ?
#
loop_
_entity_poly.entity_id
_entity_poly.type
_entity_poly.pdbx_seq_one_letter_code
_entity_poly.pdbx_strand_id
1 'polypeptide(L)'
;MNLKACASNVQRCRWHLVHQLNHYLWQDGMKVERRRHYQKRLKRLLWRQGPRAPEGLDAFIQELQRDGFRQSAEHLQNAQPETFSWQAEKGFAFTTTAPLEREMRELNRRADVGARWSERGIENILKVLFHYRLNEKPIMPLRAYP
;
A
#
# COMPACT_ATOMS: atom_id res chain seq x y z
N MET A 1 0.75 13.00 9.46
CA MET A 1 0.72 12.11 10.65
C MET A 1 2.16 11.66 10.93
N ASN A 2 2.70 11.98 12.10
CA ASN A 2 4.07 11.62 12.47
C ASN A 2 4.07 10.21 13.09
N LEU A 3 4.60 9.23 12.37
CA LEU A 3 4.66 7.83 12.80
C LEU A 3 5.98 7.45 13.49
N LYS A 4 6.92 8.39 13.65
CA LYS A 4 8.25 8.11 14.21
C LYS A 4 8.22 7.60 15.65
N ALA A 5 7.16 7.91 16.40
CA ALA A 5 6.97 7.41 17.76
C ALA A 5 6.33 6.01 17.80
N CYS A 6 5.79 5.52 16.69
CA CYS A 6 5.02 4.25 16.64
C CYS A 6 5.83 3.07 16.09
N ALA A 7 6.89 3.33 15.33
CA ALA A 7 7.75 2.29 14.75
C ALA A 7 9.17 2.82 14.51
N SER A 8 10.15 1.95 14.67
CA SER A 8 11.56 2.23 14.34
C SER A 8 11.79 2.46 12.85
N ASN A 9 11.00 1.78 12.00
CA ASN A 9 11.04 1.93 10.54
C ASN A 9 9.63 2.10 9.97
N VAL A 10 9.48 3.04 9.06
CA VAL A 10 8.21 3.33 8.36
C VAL A 10 8.41 3.18 6.86
N GLN A 11 7.43 2.54 6.21
CA GLN A 11 7.42 2.33 4.77
C GLN A 11 6.01 2.52 4.22
N ARG A 12 5.92 3.21 3.07
CA ARG A 12 4.70 3.28 2.28
C ARG A 12 4.42 1.93 1.67
N CYS A 13 3.19 1.44 1.87
CA CYS A 13 2.75 0.21 1.24
C CYS A 13 2.78 0.37 -0.28
N ARG A 14 3.66 -0.38 -0.95
CA ARG A 14 3.89 -0.27 -2.40
C ARG A 14 2.61 -0.50 -3.22
N TRP A 15 1.76 -1.39 -2.76
CA TRP A 15 0.46 -1.63 -3.39
C TRP A 15 -0.46 -0.42 -3.27
N HIS A 16 -0.61 0.14 -2.06
CA HIS A 16 -1.44 1.33 -1.86
C HIS A 16 -0.94 2.49 -2.69
N LEU A 17 0.37 2.71 -2.76
CA LEU A 17 0.96 3.78 -3.56
C LEU A 17 0.59 3.65 -5.06
N VAL A 18 0.60 2.43 -5.61
CA VAL A 18 0.15 2.16 -6.99
C VAL A 18 -1.35 2.36 -7.16
N HIS A 19 -2.16 1.92 -6.20
CA HIS A 19 -3.62 2.04 -6.25
C HIS A 19 -4.08 3.50 -6.11
N GLN A 20 -3.49 4.24 -5.16
CA GLN A 20 -3.76 5.65 -4.90
C GLN A 20 -3.39 6.52 -6.10
N LEU A 21 -2.29 6.20 -6.81
CA LEU A 21 -1.91 6.93 -8.02
C LEU A 21 -3.06 7.04 -9.03
N ASN A 22 -3.91 6.02 -9.19
CA ASN A 22 -5.06 6.11 -10.11
C ASN A 22 -6.06 7.21 -9.72
N HIS A 23 -6.28 7.42 -8.42
CA HIS A 23 -7.15 8.48 -7.93
C HIS A 23 -6.55 9.86 -8.23
N TYR A 24 -5.27 10.07 -7.91
CA TYR A 24 -4.63 11.36 -8.19
C TYR A 24 -4.53 11.65 -9.69
N LEU A 25 -4.26 10.65 -10.53
CA LEU A 25 -4.29 10.83 -11.98
C LEU A 25 -5.69 11.20 -12.50
N TRP A 26 -6.75 10.68 -11.87
CA TRP A 26 -8.11 11.12 -12.16
C TRP A 26 -8.34 12.58 -11.75
N GLN A 27 -7.88 12.98 -10.56
CA GLN A 27 -7.99 14.37 -10.10
C GLN A 27 -7.21 15.34 -11.00
N ASP A 28 -6.11 14.89 -11.61
CA ASP A 28 -5.36 15.64 -12.62
C ASP A 28 -5.97 15.56 -14.04
N GLY A 29 -7.16 14.98 -14.20
CA GLY A 29 -7.90 14.95 -15.47
C GLY A 29 -7.43 13.90 -16.48
N MET A 30 -6.55 12.96 -16.10
CA MET A 30 -6.10 11.90 -17.00
C MET A 30 -7.26 10.97 -17.39
N LYS A 31 -7.36 10.61 -18.68
CA LYS A 31 -8.35 9.62 -19.15
C LYS A 31 -8.06 8.20 -18.62
N VAL A 32 -9.11 7.43 -18.33
CA VAL A 32 -9.01 6.12 -17.65
C VAL A 32 -8.12 5.11 -18.38
N GLU A 33 -8.11 5.15 -19.72
CA GLU A 33 -7.34 4.23 -20.57
C GLU A 33 -5.83 4.43 -20.38
N ARG A 34 -5.42 5.66 -20.09
CA ARG A 34 -4.00 6.02 -19.87
C ARG A 34 -3.53 5.70 -18.46
N ARG A 35 -4.39 5.79 -17.44
CA ARG A 35 -3.99 5.64 -16.01
C ARG A 35 -3.31 4.30 -15.73
N ARG A 36 -3.79 3.22 -16.35
CA ARG A 36 -3.21 1.87 -16.19
C ARG A 36 -1.74 1.80 -16.62
N HIS A 37 -1.33 2.58 -17.61
CA HIS A 37 0.07 2.66 -18.03
C HIS A 37 0.96 3.20 -16.91
N TYR A 38 0.56 4.31 -16.30
CA TYR A 38 1.29 4.96 -15.21
C TYR A 38 1.34 4.07 -13.95
N GLN A 39 0.24 3.41 -13.59
CA GLN A 39 0.22 2.44 -12.49
C GLN A 39 1.19 1.26 -12.71
N LYS A 40 1.19 0.67 -13.92
CA LYS A 40 2.12 -0.41 -14.26
C LYS A 40 3.57 0.06 -14.19
N ARG A 41 3.85 1.28 -14.63
CA ARG A 41 5.18 1.87 -14.57
C ARG A 41 5.64 2.09 -13.13
N LEU A 42 4.81 2.70 -12.29
CA LEU A 42 5.11 2.87 -10.86
C LEU A 42 5.33 1.52 -10.19
N LYS A 43 4.47 0.53 -10.45
CA LYS A 43 4.64 -0.83 -9.92
C LYS A 43 6.02 -1.42 -10.28
N ARG A 44 6.51 -1.23 -11.51
CA ARG A 44 7.85 -1.72 -11.88
C ARG A 44 8.96 -1.01 -11.10
N LEU A 45 8.85 0.30 -10.87
CA LEU A 45 9.83 1.08 -10.11
C LEU A 45 9.90 0.63 -8.65
N LEU A 46 8.73 0.45 -8.01
CA LEU A 46 8.65 0.12 -6.58
C LEU A 46 9.13 -1.30 -6.24
N TRP A 47 9.15 -2.21 -7.21
CA TRP A 47 9.63 -3.59 -7.04
C TRP A 47 11.07 -3.78 -7.54
N ARG A 48 11.69 -2.75 -8.11
CA ARG A 48 13.10 -2.78 -8.49
C ARG A 48 13.97 -2.62 -7.25
N GLN A 49 15.00 -3.46 -7.12
CA GLN A 49 16.04 -3.33 -6.09
C GLN A 49 17.26 -2.58 -6.64
N GLY A 50 17.93 -1.83 -5.78
CA GLY A 50 19.17 -1.12 -6.06
C GLY A 50 19.01 0.41 -6.11
N PRO A 51 20.14 1.14 -6.21
CA PRO A 51 20.18 2.60 -6.13
C PRO A 51 19.40 3.30 -7.27
N ARG A 52 19.25 2.61 -8.41
CA ARG A 52 18.50 3.10 -9.57
C ARG A 52 16.98 3.17 -9.36
N ALA A 53 16.45 2.56 -8.30
CA ALA A 53 15.00 2.57 -8.03
C ALA A 53 14.51 3.95 -7.52
N PRO A 54 15.16 4.57 -6.50
CA PRO A 54 14.96 5.97 -6.14
C PRO A 54 15.08 6.94 -7.33
N GLU A 55 16.18 6.87 -8.08
CA GLU A 55 16.42 7.73 -9.26
C GLU A 55 15.31 7.59 -10.31
N GLY A 56 14.82 6.36 -10.52
CA GLY A 56 13.72 6.09 -11.45
C GLY A 56 12.38 6.65 -10.95
N LEU A 57 12.16 6.70 -9.64
CA LEU A 57 10.99 7.36 -9.06
C LEU A 57 11.08 8.88 -9.21
N ASP A 58 12.25 9.47 -8.97
CA ASP A 58 12.51 10.90 -9.19
C ASP A 58 12.21 11.32 -10.62
N ALA A 59 12.76 10.58 -11.60
CA ALA A 59 12.51 10.85 -13.01
C ALA A 59 11.02 10.72 -13.37
N PHE A 60 10.31 9.78 -12.74
CA PHE A 60 8.87 9.61 -12.95
C PHE A 60 8.05 10.76 -12.34
N ILE A 61 8.43 11.26 -11.16
CA ILE A 61 7.80 12.44 -10.54
C ILE A 61 8.01 13.67 -11.44
N GLN A 62 9.23 13.90 -11.93
CA GLN A 62 9.52 15.03 -12.83
C GLN A 62 8.74 14.95 -14.15
N GLU A 63 8.53 13.75 -14.69
CA GLU A 63 7.66 13.57 -15.86
C GLU A 63 6.22 13.96 -15.57
N LEU A 64 5.64 13.50 -14.45
CA LEU A 64 4.29 13.90 -14.04
C LEU A 64 4.17 15.41 -13.89
N GLN A 65 5.18 16.08 -13.32
CA GLN A 65 5.21 17.53 -13.21
C GLN A 65 5.23 18.22 -14.58
N ARG A 66 6.09 17.76 -15.50
CA ARG A 66 6.19 18.31 -16.86
C ARG A 66 4.91 18.12 -17.67
N ASP A 67 4.23 16.99 -17.48
CA ASP A 67 2.96 16.69 -18.15
C ASP A 67 1.75 17.42 -17.51
N GLY A 68 1.96 18.18 -16.43
CA GLY A 68 0.91 18.93 -15.73
C GLY A 68 0.11 18.14 -14.70
N PHE A 69 0.51 16.91 -14.37
CA PHE A 69 -0.14 16.04 -13.38
C PHE A 69 0.34 16.35 -11.95
N ARG A 70 -0.02 17.55 -11.49
CA ARG A 70 0.49 18.13 -10.23
C ARG A 70 0.14 17.31 -9.00
N GLN A 71 -1.11 16.88 -8.83
CA GLN A 71 -1.53 16.16 -7.63
C GLN A 71 -0.89 14.77 -7.56
N SER A 72 -0.74 14.12 -8.70
CA SER A 72 -0.04 12.83 -8.82
C SER A 72 1.44 12.97 -8.46
N ALA A 73 2.11 14.00 -8.97
CA ALA A 73 3.51 14.26 -8.65
C ALA A 73 3.70 14.56 -7.15
N GLU A 74 2.87 15.44 -6.60
CA GLU A 74 2.93 15.82 -5.18
C GLU A 74 2.67 14.63 -4.25
N HIS A 75 1.69 13.78 -4.59
CA HIS A 75 1.42 12.55 -3.84
C HIS A 75 2.65 11.64 -3.77
N LEU A 76 3.32 11.41 -4.91
CA LEU A 76 4.51 10.55 -4.97
C LEU A 76 5.72 11.20 -4.28
N GLN A 77 5.89 12.52 -4.41
CA GLN A 77 6.96 13.26 -3.75
C GLN A 77 6.83 13.18 -2.23
N ASN A 78 5.62 13.33 -1.70
CA ASN A 78 5.35 13.20 -0.26
C ASN A 78 5.57 11.77 0.24
N ALA A 79 5.39 10.75 -0.61
CA ALA A 79 5.59 9.35 -0.26
C ALA A 79 7.07 8.91 -0.36
N GLN A 80 7.90 9.64 -1.12
CA GLN A 80 9.25 9.26 -1.50
C GLN A 80 10.17 8.86 -0.33
N PRO A 81 10.24 9.62 0.79
CA PRO A 81 11.17 9.31 1.89
C PRO A 81 10.93 7.93 2.51
N GLU A 82 9.69 7.45 2.45
CA GLU A 82 9.24 6.19 3.04
C GLU A 82 9.00 5.11 1.97
N THR A 83 9.38 5.34 0.71
CA THR A 83 9.04 4.43 -0.40
C THR A 83 10.03 3.27 -0.58
N PHE A 84 11.28 3.45 -0.16
CA PHE A 84 12.35 2.45 -0.35
C PHE A 84 13.04 2.03 0.96
N SER A 85 12.45 2.32 2.12
CA SER A 85 12.97 1.91 3.43
C SER A 85 13.21 0.40 3.52
N TRP A 86 12.38 -0.40 2.83
CA TRP A 86 12.54 -1.86 2.73
C TRP A 86 13.87 -2.32 2.10
N GLN A 87 14.54 -1.46 1.32
CA GLN A 87 15.85 -1.78 0.73
C GLN A 87 17.00 -1.63 1.72
N ALA A 88 16.88 -0.70 2.67
CA ALA A 88 17.88 -0.46 3.70
C ALA A 88 17.79 -1.49 4.84
N GLU A 89 16.56 -1.91 5.18
CA GLU A 89 16.28 -2.75 6.34
C GLU A 89 16.07 -4.22 5.95
N LYS A 90 17.06 -5.07 6.26
CA LYS A 90 16.97 -6.53 6.02
C LYS A 90 15.80 -7.13 6.81
N GLY A 91 14.89 -7.81 6.11
CA GLY A 91 13.70 -8.43 6.72
C GLY A 91 12.44 -7.56 6.68
N PHE A 92 12.54 -6.28 6.29
CA PHE A 92 11.40 -5.36 6.14
C PHE A 92 10.74 -5.45 4.76
N ALA A 93 10.65 -6.66 4.21
CA ALA A 93 10.16 -6.92 2.85
C ALA A 93 8.71 -7.43 2.84
N PHE A 94 7.80 -6.79 3.58
CA PHE A 94 6.38 -7.13 3.48
C PHE A 94 5.84 -6.64 2.13
N THR A 95 5.66 -7.57 1.20
CA THR A 95 5.14 -7.34 -0.16
C THR A 95 3.67 -7.75 -0.29
N THR A 96 3.16 -8.63 0.58
CA THR A 96 1.89 -9.30 0.35
C THR A 96 0.72 -8.47 0.84
N THR A 97 -0.19 -8.10 -0.07
CA THR A 97 -1.43 -7.41 0.30
C THR A 97 -2.60 -8.35 0.56
N ALA A 98 -2.51 -9.62 0.17
CA ALA A 98 -3.61 -10.56 0.27
C ALA A 98 -4.18 -10.71 1.71
N PRO A 99 -3.36 -10.79 2.78
CA PRO A 99 -3.90 -10.79 4.15
C PRO A 99 -4.62 -9.49 4.48
N LEU A 100 -3.99 -8.34 4.23
CA LEU A 100 -4.55 -7.02 4.53
C LEU A 100 -5.84 -6.74 3.74
N GLU A 101 -5.85 -7.03 2.44
CA GLU A 101 -7.03 -6.87 1.59
C GLU A 101 -8.18 -7.80 2.00
N ARG A 102 -7.86 -8.99 2.53
CA ARG A 102 -8.88 -9.90 3.06
C ARG A 102 -9.51 -9.31 4.31
N GLU A 103 -8.70 -8.78 5.24
CA GLU A 103 -9.22 -8.12 6.44
C GLU A 103 -10.03 -6.86 6.09
N MET A 104 -9.54 -6.03 5.17
CA MET A 104 -10.26 -4.83 4.73
C MET A 104 -11.58 -5.17 4.03
N ARG A 105 -11.61 -6.20 3.18
CA ARG A 105 -12.88 -6.68 2.57
C ARG A 105 -13.84 -7.20 3.62
N GLU A 106 -13.33 -7.88 4.65
CA GLU A 106 -14.14 -8.42 5.74
C GLU A 106 -14.79 -7.35 6.59
N LEU A 107 -14.04 -6.27 6.86
CA LEU A 107 -14.51 -5.06 7.51
C LEU A 107 -15.57 -4.36 6.65
N ASN A 108 -15.27 -4.09 5.38
CA ASN A 108 -16.21 -3.42 4.48
C ASN A 108 -17.51 -4.20 4.30
N ARG A 109 -17.45 -5.54 4.16
CA ARG A 109 -18.64 -6.39 4.06
C ARG A 109 -19.57 -6.26 5.27
N ARG A 110 -19.00 -6.03 6.46
CA ARG A 110 -19.76 -5.88 7.72
C ARG A 110 -20.20 -4.46 8.00
N ALA A 111 -19.50 -3.47 7.46
CA ALA A 111 -19.85 -2.07 7.58
C ALA A 111 -20.93 -1.64 6.56
N ASP A 112 -20.93 -2.23 5.36
CA ASP A 112 -21.59 -1.64 4.18
C ASP A 112 -22.74 -2.46 3.59
N VAL A 113 -23.19 -3.57 4.20
CA VAL A 113 -24.33 -4.35 3.68
C VAL A 113 -25.48 -4.41 4.69
N GLY A 114 -26.47 -3.54 4.53
CA GLY A 114 -27.84 -3.68 5.05
C GLY A 114 -28.05 -3.57 6.57
N ALA A 115 -27.00 -3.70 7.38
CA ALA A 115 -27.01 -3.42 8.80
C ALA A 115 -25.72 -2.67 9.15
N ARG A 116 -25.82 -1.38 9.45
CA ARG A 116 -24.68 -0.59 9.93
C ARG A 116 -24.35 -1.05 11.35
N TRP A 117 -23.38 -1.95 11.48
CA TRP A 117 -22.86 -2.30 12.79
C TRP A 117 -22.21 -1.06 13.42
N SER A 118 -22.44 -0.86 14.72
CA SER A 118 -21.77 0.21 15.44
C SER A 118 -20.24 -0.01 15.44
N GLU A 119 -19.47 1.06 15.58
CA GLU A 119 -18.00 0.98 15.67
C GLU A 119 -17.56 -0.06 16.72
N ARG A 120 -18.23 -0.08 17.88
CA ARG A 120 -18.01 -1.06 18.95
C ARG A 120 -18.34 -2.50 18.55
N GLY A 121 -19.39 -2.70 17.75
CA GLY A 121 -19.75 -4.01 17.20
C GLY A 121 -18.68 -4.54 16.24
N ILE A 122 -18.17 -3.67 15.37
CA ILE A 122 -17.06 -3.99 14.47
C ILE A 122 -15.80 -4.32 15.27
N GLU A 123 -15.44 -3.51 16.27
CA GLU A 123 -14.27 -3.73 17.13
C GLU A 123 -14.31 -5.09 17.83
N ASN A 124 -15.43 -5.44 18.46
CA ASN A 124 -15.57 -6.71 19.18
C ASN A 124 -15.40 -7.92 18.25
N ILE A 125 -15.95 -7.85 17.05
CA ILE A 125 -15.86 -8.95 16.08
C ILE A 125 -14.47 -9.06 15.47
N LEU A 126 -13.80 -7.93 15.20
CA LEU A 126 -12.40 -7.94 14.79
C LEU A 126 -11.51 -8.58 15.87
N LYS A 127 -11.75 -8.28 17.16
CA LYS A 127 -11.02 -8.93 18.27
C LYS A 127 -11.19 -10.45 18.24
N VAL A 128 -12.41 -10.96 18.09
CA VAL A 128 -12.68 -12.40 18.00
C VAL A 128 -12.01 -13.01 16.77
N LEU A 129 -12.16 -12.39 15.59
CA LEU A 129 -11.57 -12.88 14.34
C LEU A 129 -10.04 -12.90 14.40
N PHE A 130 -9.42 -11.86 14.94
CA PHE A 130 -7.97 -11.80 15.11
C PHE A 130 -7.48 -12.82 16.12
N HIS A 131 -8.19 -13.02 17.23
CA HIS A 131 -7.87 -14.06 18.19
C HIS A 131 -7.84 -15.44 17.52
N TYR A 132 -8.93 -15.80 16.82
CA TYR A 132 -9.03 -17.07 16.11
C TYR A 132 -7.96 -17.26 15.02
N ARG A 133 -7.68 -16.20 14.24
CA ARG A 133 -6.76 -16.30 13.09
C ARG A 133 -5.28 -16.23 13.48
N LEU A 134 -4.94 -15.44 14.49
CA LEU A 134 -3.55 -15.09 14.83
C LEU A 134 -3.05 -15.76 16.11
N ASN A 135 -3.95 -16.11 17.05
CA ASN A 135 -3.57 -16.66 18.35
C ASN A 135 -3.90 -18.16 18.48
N GLU A 136 -4.96 -18.65 17.82
CA GLU A 136 -5.43 -20.04 18.00
C GLU A 136 -4.92 -21.06 16.96
N LYS A 137 -4.11 -20.67 15.96
CA LYS A 137 -3.47 -21.67 15.08
C LYS A 137 -2.13 -22.14 15.66
N PRO A 138 -1.92 -23.47 15.84
CA PRO A 138 -0.58 -23.98 16.05
C PRO A 138 0.25 -23.62 14.82
N ILE A 139 1.52 -23.30 15.05
CA ILE A 139 2.53 -23.09 14.02
C ILE A 139 2.51 -24.32 13.10
N MET A 140 1.79 -24.27 11.97
CA MET A 140 2.11 -25.19 10.89
C MET A 140 3.49 -24.76 10.42
N PRO A 141 4.51 -25.65 10.44
CA PRO A 141 5.79 -25.32 9.86
C PRO A 141 5.53 -24.87 8.42
N LEU A 142 6.08 -23.72 8.04
CA LEU A 142 6.12 -23.27 6.66
C LEU A 142 6.62 -24.47 5.84
N ARG A 143 5.72 -25.09 5.05
CA ARG A 143 6.13 -26.16 4.13
C ARG A 143 7.25 -25.59 3.29
N ALA A 144 8.45 -26.15 3.44
CA ALA A 144 9.52 -25.98 2.47
C ALA A 144 8.92 -26.43 1.12
N TYR A 145 8.78 -25.49 0.20
CA TYR A 145 8.50 -25.85 -1.19
C TYR A 145 9.80 -26.44 -1.77
N PRO A 146 9.73 -27.60 -2.46
CA PRO A 146 10.86 -28.12 -3.21
C PRO A 146 11.24 -27.21 -4.38
#